data_AF-A0A0R1KID0-F1
#
_entry.id   AF-A0A0R1KID0-F1
#
_cell.length_a   1.000
_cell.length_b   1.000
_cell.length_c   1.000
_cell.angle_alpha   90.00
_cell.angle_beta   90.00
_cell.angle_gamma   90.00
#
_symmetry.space_group_name_H-M   'P 1'
#
loop_
_entity.id
_entity.type
_entity.pdbx_description
1 polymer ?
#
loop_
_entity_poly.entity_id
_entity_poly.type
_entity_poly.pdbx_seq_one_letter_code
_entity_poly.pdbx_strand_id
1 'polypeptide(L)'
;MGPKNMNDLEIKLIKSVKEDKDSPALKSLVDRYRPMIENMYGQYKIGLYDQNDWYQEALIICYATCSIFDGASGSKFGSFFKLKFKNHIIDIVRKENTVKRQANQLACSYEQIINEENSDEFVRNYVHLLDTSSRLEQAVAELSKLELIALQFLLGEIKMQMACDIAMCDSRQLNRAINRCRLKIVEYL
;
A
#
# COMPACT_ATOMS: atom_id res chain seq x y z
N MET A 1 13.48 -4.92 46.93
CA MET A 1 13.32 -3.83 45.94
C MET A 1 11.92 -3.97 45.34
N GLY A 2 10.94 -3.25 45.90
CA GLY A 2 9.52 -3.48 45.60
C GLY A 2 9.12 -3.02 44.18
N PRO A 3 8.08 -3.62 43.59
CA PRO A 3 7.61 -3.22 42.27
C PRO A 3 7.11 -1.77 42.34
N LYS A 4 7.77 -0.89 41.58
CA LYS A 4 7.35 0.51 41.42
C LYS A 4 6.00 0.49 40.67
N ASN A 5 4.91 0.59 41.44
CA ASN A 5 3.51 0.51 41.01
C ASN A 5 3.25 1.34 39.74
N MET A 6 2.43 0.79 38.84
CA MET A 6 1.90 1.51 37.68
C MET A 6 1.11 2.73 38.20
N ASN A 7 1.31 3.91 37.60
CA ASN A 7 0.70 5.14 38.08
C ASN A 7 -0.83 5.05 37.92
N ASP A 8 -1.63 5.33 38.94
CA ASP A 8 -3.11 5.23 38.89
C ASP A 8 -3.73 6.01 37.72
N LEU A 9 -3.10 7.12 37.33
CA LEU A 9 -3.52 7.89 36.17
C LEU A 9 -3.32 7.12 34.84
N GLU A 10 -2.24 6.34 34.72
CA GLU A 10 -1.98 5.50 33.54
C GLU A 10 -3.05 4.43 33.38
N ILE A 11 -3.41 3.78 34.48
CA ILE A 11 -4.45 2.74 34.50
C ILE A 11 -5.79 3.33 34.06
N LYS A 12 -6.16 4.50 34.59
CA LYS A 12 -7.39 5.21 34.19
C LYS A 12 -7.39 5.54 32.70
N LEU A 13 -6.30 6.10 32.18
CA LEU A 13 -6.18 6.44 30.76
C LEU A 13 -6.32 5.19 29.87
N ILE A 14 -5.61 4.11 30.20
CA ILE A 14 -5.70 2.85 29.45
C ILE A 14 -7.14 2.32 29.44
N LYS A 15 -7.82 2.36 30.60
CA LYS A 15 -9.20 1.92 30.74
C LYS A 15 -10.15 2.75 29.88
N SER A 16 -10.08 4.08 29.93
CA SER A 16 -10.91 4.98 29.11
C SER A 16 -10.66 4.79 27.61
N VAL A 17 -9.41 4.56 27.19
CA VAL A 17 -9.12 4.24 25.77
C VAL A 17 -9.73 2.90 25.37
N LYS A 18 -9.65 1.89 26.24
CA LYS A 18 -10.09 0.52 25.95
C LYS A 18 -11.62 0.40 25.93
N GLU A 19 -12.30 0.99 26.90
CA GLU A 19 -13.75 0.85 27.10
C GLU A 19 -14.53 1.91 26.33
N ASP A 20 -14.11 3.17 26.42
CA ASP A 20 -14.87 4.31 25.90
C ASP A 20 -14.36 4.82 24.54
N LYS A 21 -13.24 4.27 24.03
CA LYS A 21 -12.54 4.76 22.83
C LYS A 21 -12.18 6.25 22.94
N ASP A 22 -11.85 6.69 24.16
CA ASP A 22 -11.58 8.08 24.49
C ASP A 22 -10.32 8.60 23.78
N SER A 23 -10.52 9.49 22.80
CA SER A 23 -9.45 10.10 22.01
C SER A 23 -8.56 11.06 22.82
N PRO A 24 -9.09 11.98 23.65
CA PRO A 24 -8.30 12.74 24.63
C PRO A 24 -7.43 11.88 25.55
N ALA A 25 -7.95 10.77 26.06
CA ALA A 25 -7.19 9.85 26.90
C ALA A 25 -6.04 9.20 26.12
N LEU A 26 -6.28 8.79 24.87
CA LEU A 26 -5.25 8.24 23.99
C LEU A 26 -4.12 9.25 23.73
N LYS A 27 -4.47 10.50 23.41
CA LYS A 27 -3.48 11.57 23.22
C LYS A 27 -2.64 11.80 24.47
N SER A 28 -3.29 11.88 25.65
CA SER A 28 -2.60 12.04 26.93
C SER A 28 -1.64 10.89 27.24
N LEU A 29 -2.02 9.66 26.84
CA LEU A 29 -1.18 8.48 27.01
C LEU A 29 0.03 8.52 26.06
N VAL A 30 -0.16 8.89 24.79
CA VAL A 30 0.93 9.07 23.83
C VAL A 30 1.89 10.17 24.28
N ASP A 31 1.38 11.30 24.77
CA ASP A 31 2.20 12.40 25.29
C ASP A 31 3.09 11.97 26.46
N ARG A 32 2.59 11.08 27.33
CA ARG A 32 3.38 10.50 28.41
C ARG A 32 4.57 9.67 27.89
N TYR A 33 4.40 9.03 26.74
CA TYR A 33 5.43 8.20 26.11
C TYR A 33 6.25 8.94 25.04
N ARG A 34 6.05 10.25 24.89
CA ARG A 34 6.75 11.13 23.94
C ARG A 34 8.27 10.92 23.92
N PRO A 35 9.01 10.89 25.05
CA PRO A 35 10.46 10.68 25.01
C PRO A 35 10.88 9.34 24.38
N MET A 36 10.07 8.29 24.56
CA MET A 36 10.31 6.97 23.96
C MET A 36 10.05 7.00 22.45
N ILE A 37 8.95 7.63 22.05
CA ILE A 37 8.54 7.78 20.65
C ILE A 37 9.58 8.60 19.87
N GLU A 38 10.02 9.74 20.41
CA GLU A 38 10.99 10.64 19.77
C GLU A 38 12.39 10.01 19.71
N ASN A 39 12.81 9.27 20.75
CA ASN A 39 14.07 8.54 20.70
C ASN A 39 14.09 7.51 19.56
N MET A 40 12.97 6.83 19.31
CA MET A 40 12.87 5.89 18.19
C MET A 40 12.84 6.58 16.82
N TYR A 41 12.28 7.80 16.71
CA TYR A 41 12.28 8.58 15.47
C TYR A 41 13.69 8.87 14.96
N GLY A 42 14.64 9.11 15.87
CA GLY A 42 16.06 9.28 15.51
C GLY A 42 16.74 8.00 15.02
N GLN A 43 16.26 6.82 15.45
CA GLN A 43 16.89 5.52 15.20
C GLN A 43 16.44 4.89 13.87
N TYR A 44 15.22 5.19 13.43
CA TYR A 44 14.64 4.60 12.23
C TYR A 44 14.35 5.69 11.20
N LYS A 45 14.88 5.52 9.99
CA LYS A 45 14.59 6.40 8.86
C LYS A 45 13.56 5.72 7.97
N ILE A 46 12.36 6.28 7.94
CA ILE A 46 11.28 5.91 7.02
C ILE A 46 11.19 7.03 5.98
N GLY A 47 11.21 6.69 4.70
CA GLY A 47 11.07 7.67 3.63
C GLY A 47 9.69 8.34 3.67
N LEU A 48 9.65 9.64 3.38
CA LEU A 48 8.44 10.47 3.34
C LEU A 48 7.71 10.68 4.67
N TYR A 49 8.12 10.03 5.76
CA TYR A 49 7.53 10.25 7.07
C TYR A 49 8.01 11.57 7.66
N ASP A 50 7.06 12.45 7.95
CA ASP A 50 7.29 13.60 8.81
C ASP A 50 7.03 13.25 10.28
N GLN A 51 7.14 14.26 11.16
CA GLN A 51 6.87 14.06 12.58
C GLN A 51 5.39 13.73 12.86
N ASN A 52 4.46 14.26 12.07
CA ASN A 52 3.04 13.97 12.23
C ASN A 52 2.72 12.53 11.87
N ASP A 53 3.27 12.01 10.77
CA ASP A 53 3.13 10.60 10.37
C ASP A 53 3.65 9.68 11.48
N TRP A 54 4.80 10.02 12.05
CA TRP A 54 5.38 9.27 13.17
C TRP A 54 4.46 9.22 14.39
N TYR A 55 3.84 10.34 14.75
CA TYR A 55 2.90 10.40 15.87
C TYR A 55 1.57 9.73 15.56
N GLN A 56 1.13 9.70 14.30
CA GLN A 56 -0.04 8.92 13.89
C GLN A 56 0.19 7.43 14.12
N GLU A 57 1.34 6.89 13.72
CA GLU A 57 1.67 5.49 13.98
C GLU A 57 1.76 5.20 15.48
N ALA A 58 2.31 6.12 16.27
CA ALA A 58 2.34 5.99 17.72
C ALA A 58 0.93 5.93 18.34
N LEU A 59 0.00 6.75 17.86
CA LEU A 59 -1.41 6.74 18.29
C LEU A 59 -2.09 5.41 17.95
N ILE A 60 -1.94 4.93 16.71
CA ILE A 60 -2.54 3.68 16.23
C ILE A 60 -2.04 2.51 17.09
N ILE A 61 -0.72 2.41 17.30
CA ILE A 61 -0.14 1.31 18.07
C ILE A 61 -0.45 1.45 19.56
N CYS A 62 -0.52 2.65 20.11
CA CYS A 62 -0.90 2.87 21.49
C CYS A 62 -2.34 2.39 21.74
N TYR A 63 -3.27 2.74 20.84
CA TYR A 63 -4.66 2.27 20.89
C TYR A 63 -4.76 0.74 20.80
N ALA A 64 -4.09 0.15 19.82
CA ALA A 64 -4.07 -1.31 19.64
C ALA A 64 -3.48 -2.02 20.87
N THR A 65 -2.47 -1.41 21.51
CA THR A 65 -1.86 -1.93 22.73
C THR A 65 -2.81 -1.83 23.91
N CYS A 66 -3.53 -0.71 24.10
CA CYS A 66 -4.54 -0.56 25.15
C CYS A 66 -5.65 -1.63 25.03
N SER A 67 -6.09 -1.90 23.79
CA SER A 67 -7.16 -2.85 23.51
C SER A 67 -6.85 -4.28 23.99
N ILE A 68 -5.58 -4.69 23.91
CA ILE A 68 -5.14 -6.06 24.27
C ILE A 68 -4.41 -6.14 25.61
N PHE A 69 -4.09 -5.00 26.25
CA PHE A 69 -3.40 -4.99 27.53
C PHE A 69 -4.33 -5.49 28.64
N ASP A 70 -3.87 -6.48 29.40
CA ASP A 70 -4.59 -7.11 30.50
C ASP A 70 -3.95 -6.88 31.88
N GLY A 71 -2.72 -6.36 31.92
CA GLY A 71 -1.96 -6.13 33.15
C GLY A 71 -1.60 -7.39 33.95
N ALA A 72 -2.05 -8.57 33.53
CA ALA A 72 -1.93 -9.82 34.29
C ALA A 72 -0.53 -10.45 34.16
N SER A 73 0.15 -10.17 33.05
CA SER A 73 1.43 -10.79 32.69
C SER A 73 2.66 -10.22 33.44
N GLY A 74 2.48 -9.33 34.42
CA GLY A 74 3.58 -8.67 35.15
C GLY A 74 4.36 -7.62 34.33
N SER A 75 4.06 -7.46 33.04
CA SER A 75 4.68 -6.47 32.17
C SER A 75 4.03 -5.09 32.33
N LYS A 76 4.86 -4.04 32.39
CA LYS A 76 4.37 -2.65 32.40
C LYS A 76 3.88 -2.25 31.02
N PHE A 77 2.78 -1.51 30.96
CA PHE A 77 2.21 -1.02 29.70
C PHE A 77 3.26 -0.35 28.80
N GLY A 78 4.10 0.52 29.35
CA GLY A 78 5.14 1.21 28.57
C GLY A 78 6.14 0.30 27.88
N SER A 79 6.55 -0.79 28.54
CA SER A 79 7.45 -1.78 27.93
C SER A 79 6.76 -2.53 26.80
N PHE A 80 5.48 -2.86 26.99
CA PHE A 80 4.68 -3.54 25.99
C PHE A 80 4.39 -2.64 24.77
N PHE A 81 3.99 -1.39 25.01
CA PHE A 81 3.78 -0.41 23.97
C PHE A 81 5.07 -0.16 23.18
N LYS A 82 6.21 0.05 23.86
CA LYS A 82 7.50 0.21 23.20
C LYS A 82 7.85 -0.98 22.29
N LEU A 83 7.63 -2.21 22.77
CA LEU A 83 7.88 -3.41 21.98
C LEU A 83 7.00 -3.45 20.72
N LYS A 84 5.69 -3.23 20.88
CA LYS A 84 4.73 -3.24 19.76
C LYS A 84 5.04 -2.14 18.75
N PHE A 85 5.35 -0.93 19.23
CA PHE A 85 5.70 0.20 18.38
C PHE A 85 6.99 -0.07 17.61
N LYS A 86 8.03 -0.60 18.27
CA LYS A 86 9.29 -0.96 17.60
C LYS A 86 9.09 -1.99 16.49
N ASN A 87 8.33 -3.04 16.75
CA ASN A 87 8.08 -4.07 15.74
C ASN A 87 7.33 -3.49 14.53
N HIS A 88 6.33 -2.66 14.78
CA HIS A 88 5.58 -1.96 13.73
C HIS A 88 6.48 -1.09 12.84
N ILE A 89 7.34 -0.27 13.45
CA ILE A 89 8.30 0.57 12.71
C ILE A 89 9.27 -0.29 11.89
N ILE A 90 9.77 -1.40 12.44
CA ILE A 90 10.66 -2.33 11.71
C ILE A 90 9.93 -2.93 10.49
N ASP A 91 8.65 -3.26 10.64
CA ASP A 91 7.84 -3.79 9.53
C ASP A 91 7.65 -2.75 8.42
N ILE A 92 7.41 -1.49 8.76
CA ILE A 92 7.34 -0.39 7.78
C ILE A 92 8.68 -0.26 7.03
N VAL A 93 9.80 -0.19 7.75
CA VAL A 93 11.14 -0.07 7.15
C VAL A 93 11.44 -1.28 6.25
N ARG A 94 11.06 -2.49 6.66
CA ARG A 94 11.25 -3.71 5.85
C ARG A 94 10.41 -3.69 4.58
N LYS A 95 9.17 -3.20 4.65
CA LYS A 95 8.29 -3.05 3.49
C LYS A 95 8.88 -2.04 2.51
N GLU A 96 9.30 -0.87 2.99
CA GLU A 96 9.93 0.17 2.16
C GLU A 96 11.20 -0.34 1.49
N ASN A 97 12.09 -1.01 2.23
CA ASN A 97 13.30 -1.61 1.67
C ASN A 97 13.00 -2.72 0.65
N THR A 98 11.88 -3.41 0.78
CA THR A 98 11.47 -4.41 -0.22
C THR A 98 11.00 -3.74 -1.51
N VAL A 99 10.19 -2.68 -1.40
CA VAL A 99 9.78 -1.86 -2.55
C VAL A 99 10.99 -1.24 -3.24
N LYS A 100 11.92 -0.63 -2.49
CA LYS A 100 13.16 -0.07 -3.05
C LYS A 100 14.03 -1.13 -3.71
N ARG A 101 14.12 -2.34 -3.16
CA ARG A 101 14.86 -3.45 -3.79
C ARG A 101 14.22 -3.90 -5.09
N GLN A 102 12.90 -4.02 -5.14
CA GLN A 102 12.17 -4.33 -6.38
C GLN A 102 12.38 -3.23 -7.43
N ALA A 103 12.25 -1.96 -7.03
CA ALA A 103 12.52 -0.83 -7.91
C ALA A 103 13.96 -0.83 -8.43
N ASN A 104 14.95 -1.06 -7.56
CA ASN A 104 16.36 -1.13 -7.97
C ASN A 104 16.66 -2.33 -8.88
N GLN A 105 15.98 -3.47 -8.70
CA GLN A 105 16.10 -4.61 -9.61
C GLN A 105 15.56 -4.31 -11.02
N LEU A 106 14.60 -3.40 -11.11
CA LEU A 106 14.01 -2.93 -12.36
C LEU A 106 14.66 -1.63 -12.87
N ALA A 107 15.58 -1.04 -12.11
CA ALA A 107 16.20 0.23 -12.46
C ALA A 107 17.38 0.00 -13.40
N CYS A 108 17.38 0.69 -14.54
CA CYS A 108 18.53 0.79 -15.42
C CYS A 108 19.33 2.06 -15.08
N SER A 109 20.66 2.03 -15.24
CA SER A 109 21.49 3.22 -15.00
C SER A 109 21.16 4.31 -16.02
N TYR A 110 20.95 5.53 -15.53
CA TYR A 110 20.67 6.69 -16.37
C TYR A 110 21.80 6.99 -17.36
N GLU A 111 23.06 6.79 -16.94
CA GLU A 111 24.22 6.94 -17.82
C GLU A 111 24.29 5.84 -18.89
N GLN A 112 23.86 4.62 -18.57
CA GLN A 112 23.79 3.54 -19.57
C GLN A 112 22.72 3.83 -20.62
N ILE A 113 21.55 4.33 -20.19
CA ILE A 113 20.45 4.71 -21.08
C ILE A 113 20.86 5.85 -22.03
N ILE A 114 21.60 6.86 -21.53
CA ILE A 114 22.04 8.00 -22.36
C ILE A 114 23.11 7.58 -23.38
N ASN A 115 23.99 6.65 -23.01
CA ASN A 115 25.08 6.21 -23.86
C ASN A 115 24.66 5.15 -24.91
N GLU A 116 23.50 4.52 -24.76
CA GLU A 116 22.89 3.71 -25.81
C GLU A 116 22.30 4.63 -26.90
N GLU A 117 22.60 4.36 -28.17
CA GLU A 117 22.18 5.17 -29.34
C GLU A 117 20.65 5.34 -29.49
N ASN A 118 19.85 4.67 -28.64
CA ASN A 118 18.39 4.73 -28.56
C ASN A 118 17.86 5.34 -27.24
N SER A 119 18.62 6.22 -26.59
CA SER A 119 18.16 6.97 -25.38
C SER A 119 16.78 7.63 -25.57
N ASP A 120 16.53 8.08 -26.79
CA ASP A 120 15.32 8.74 -27.26
C ASP A 120 14.10 7.78 -27.37
N GLU A 121 14.33 6.48 -27.57
CA GLU A 121 13.30 5.43 -27.58
C GLU A 121 12.93 5.00 -26.15
N PHE A 122 13.90 4.94 -25.24
CA PHE A 122 13.67 4.59 -23.83
C PHE A 122 12.86 5.66 -23.08
N VAL A 123 13.22 6.94 -23.24
CA VAL A 123 12.48 8.06 -22.63
C VAL A 123 11.06 8.14 -23.19
N ARG A 124 10.89 7.92 -24.50
CA ARG A 124 9.55 7.83 -25.13
C ARG A 124 8.74 6.67 -24.57
N ASN A 125 9.32 5.49 -24.38
CA ASN A 125 8.61 4.32 -23.84
C ASN A 125 8.15 4.51 -22.39
N TYR A 126 8.96 5.14 -21.52
CA TYR A 126 8.59 5.34 -20.12
C TYR A 126 7.52 6.43 -19.93
N VAL A 127 7.61 7.53 -20.70
CA VAL A 127 6.57 8.57 -20.75
C VAL A 127 5.29 8.02 -21.38
N HIS A 128 5.39 7.17 -22.41
CA HIS A 128 4.23 6.44 -22.94
C HIS A 128 3.61 5.58 -21.84
N LEU A 129 4.37 4.79 -21.07
CA LEU A 129 3.81 3.87 -20.08
C LEU A 129 2.90 4.54 -19.03
N LEU A 130 3.21 5.78 -18.64
CA LEU A 130 2.43 6.58 -17.69
C LEU A 130 1.18 7.21 -18.31
N ASP A 131 1.20 7.49 -19.63
CA ASP A 131 0.06 8.01 -20.39
C ASP A 131 -0.79 6.88 -21.04
N THR A 132 -0.23 5.67 -21.13
CA THR A 132 -0.91 4.50 -21.69
C THR A 132 -2.01 4.02 -20.75
N SER A 133 -1.87 4.13 -19.41
CA SER A 133 -2.94 3.73 -18.49
C SER A 133 -4.21 4.57 -18.66
N SER A 134 -4.07 5.90 -18.73
CA SER A 134 -5.18 6.83 -18.98
C SER A 134 -5.81 6.64 -20.37
N ARG A 135 -4.99 6.41 -21.41
CA ARG A 135 -5.48 6.15 -22.76
C ARG A 135 -6.15 4.78 -22.90
N LEU A 136 -5.66 3.75 -22.20
CA LEU A 136 -6.29 2.43 -22.17
C LEU A 136 -7.63 2.46 -21.43
N GLU A 137 -7.75 3.23 -20.35
CA GLU A 137 -9.04 3.43 -19.68
C GLU A 137 -10.08 4.04 -20.63
N GLN A 138 -9.67 5.02 -21.46
CA GLN A 138 -10.52 5.60 -22.50
C GLN A 138 -10.87 4.58 -23.59
N ALA A 139 -9.89 3.85 -24.10
CA ALA A 139 -10.10 2.82 -25.11
C ALA A 139 -11.08 1.75 -24.64
N VAL A 140 -10.94 1.26 -23.40
CA VAL A 140 -11.81 0.26 -22.78
C VAL A 140 -13.22 0.80 -22.58
N ALA A 141 -13.38 2.09 -22.22
CA ALA A 141 -14.69 2.72 -22.09
C ALA A 141 -15.48 2.79 -23.41
N GLU A 142 -14.79 2.81 -24.56
CA GLU A 142 -15.39 2.85 -25.89
C GLU A 142 -15.63 1.46 -26.52
N LEU A 143 -15.18 0.39 -25.86
CA LEU A 143 -15.48 -0.96 -26.29
C LEU A 143 -16.95 -1.29 -26.04
N SER A 144 -17.60 -1.83 -27.06
CA SER A 144 -18.93 -2.43 -26.90
C SER A 144 -18.85 -3.68 -26.03
N LYS A 145 -19.99 -4.11 -25.49
CA LYS A 145 -20.08 -5.35 -24.69
C LYS A 145 -19.46 -6.56 -25.39
N LEU A 146 -19.65 -6.68 -26.70
CA LEU A 146 -19.08 -7.77 -27.49
C LEU A 146 -17.55 -7.64 -27.64
N GLU A 147 -17.04 -6.41 -27.77
CA GLU A 147 -15.60 -6.15 -27.85
C GLU A 147 -14.90 -6.36 -26.50
N LEU A 148 -15.57 -6.08 -25.38
CA LEU A 148 -15.06 -6.41 -24.03
C LEU A 148 -14.92 -7.92 -23.82
N ILE A 149 -15.90 -8.71 -24.28
CA ILE A 149 -15.81 -10.18 -24.24
C ILE A 149 -14.68 -10.67 -25.16
N ALA A 150 -14.54 -10.06 -26.35
CA ALA A 150 -13.42 -10.34 -27.25
C ALA A 150 -12.06 -9.98 -26.63
N LEU A 151 -11.97 -8.89 -25.86
CA LEU A 151 -10.78 -8.51 -25.11
C LEU A 151 -10.42 -9.54 -24.04
N GLN A 152 -11.39 -10.02 -23.27
CA GLN A 152 -11.17 -11.09 -22.27
C GLN A 152 -10.63 -12.37 -22.92
N PHE A 153 -11.12 -12.72 -24.12
CA PHE A 153 -10.55 -13.83 -24.89
C PHE A 153 -9.11 -13.55 -25.34
N LEU A 154 -8.82 -12.35 -25.86
CA LEU A 154 -7.48 -11.95 -26.27
C LEU A 154 -6.46 -11.98 -25.12
N LEU A 155 -6.89 -11.64 -23.90
CA LEU A 155 -6.09 -11.70 -22.69
C LEU A 155 -5.89 -13.14 -22.17
N GLY A 156 -6.60 -14.12 -22.73
CA GLY A 156 -6.52 -15.52 -22.32
C GLY A 156 -7.37 -15.88 -21.09
N GLU A 157 -8.18 -14.95 -20.59
CA GLU A 157 -9.04 -15.14 -19.41
C GLU A 157 -10.19 -16.12 -19.67
N ILE A 158 -10.68 -16.17 -20.92
CA ILE A 158 -11.75 -17.07 -21.34
C ILE A 158 -11.40 -17.77 -22.65
N LYS A 159 -11.90 -19.00 -22.82
CA LYS A 159 -11.75 -19.75 -24.07
C LYS A 159 -12.78 -19.31 -25.10
N MET A 160 -12.48 -19.52 -26.37
CA MET A 160 -13.33 -19.04 -27.48
C MET A 160 -14.78 -19.55 -27.42
N GLN A 161 -14.98 -20.81 -27.04
CA GLN A 161 -16.33 -21.39 -26.87
C GLN A 161 -17.14 -20.61 -25.83
N MET A 162 -16.53 -20.39 -24.66
CA MET A 162 -17.15 -19.65 -23.56
C MET A 162 -17.40 -18.18 -23.92
N ALA A 163 -16.52 -17.55 -24.70
CA ALA A 163 -16.72 -16.20 -25.20
C ALA A 163 -17.92 -16.10 -26.16
N CYS A 164 -18.07 -17.06 -27.07
CA CYS A 164 -19.23 -17.15 -27.98
C CYS A 164 -20.54 -17.36 -27.19
N ASP A 165 -20.52 -18.23 -26.17
CA ASP A 165 -21.68 -18.53 -25.33
C ASP A 165 -22.13 -17.31 -24.52
N ILE A 166 -21.21 -16.62 -23.85
CA ILE A 166 -21.50 -15.40 -23.06
C ILE A 166 -22.03 -14.28 -23.97
N ALA A 167 -21.43 -14.13 -25.16
CA ALA A 167 -21.81 -13.12 -26.12
C ALA A 167 -23.06 -13.47 -26.94
N MET A 168 -23.58 -14.70 -26.81
CA MET A 168 -24.65 -15.24 -27.65
C MET A 168 -24.40 -15.04 -29.15
N CYS A 169 -23.15 -15.28 -29.59
CA CYS A 169 -22.72 -15.05 -30.97
C CYS A 169 -21.91 -16.22 -31.51
N ASP A 170 -21.79 -16.29 -32.84
CA ASP A 170 -20.95 -17.30 -33.47
C ASP A 170 -19.46 -16.89 -33.52
N SER A 171 -18.59 -17.86 -33.78
CA SER A 171 -17.14 -17.65 -33.87
C SER A 171 -16.74 -16.60 -34.91
N ARG A 172 -17.49 -16.44 -36.00
CA ARG A 172 -17.21 -15.44 -37.05
C ARG A 172 -17.55 -14.03 -36.56
N GLN A 173 -18.66 -13.88 -35.85
CA GLN A 173 -19.07 -12.62 -35.21
C GLN A 173 -18.06 -12.21 -34.12
N LEU A 174 -17.61 -13.17 -33.31
CA LEU A 174 -16.58 -12.93 -32.30
C LEU A 174 -15.24 -12.52 -32.94
N ASN A 175 -14.81 -13.17 -34.03
CA ASN A 175 -13.61 -12.76 -34.77
C ASN A 175 -13.69 -11.34 -35.32
N ARG A 176 -14.87 -10.90 -35.79
CA ARG A 176 -15.08 -9.50 -36.20
C ARG A 176 -14.96 -8.54 -35.03
N ALA A 177 -15.48 -8.92 -33.86
CA ALA A 177 -15.34 -8.13 -32.65
C ALA A 177 -13.88 -8.05 -32.17
N ILE A 178 -13.12 -9.14 -32.26
CA ILE A 178 -11.67 -9.18 -31.99
C ILE A 178 -10.94 -8.16 -32.87
N ASN A 179 -11.23 -8.14 -34.18
CA ASN A 179 -10.59 -7.20 -35.09
C ASN A 179 -10.92 -5.74 -34.76
N ARG A 180 -12.20 -5.43 -34.49
CA ARG A 180 -12.59 -4.07 -34.08
C ARG A 180 -11.97 -3.66 -32.75
N CYS A 181 -11.95 -4.56 -31.77
CA CYS A 181 -11.31 -4.35 -30.47
C CYS A 181 -9.82 -4.03 -30.65
N ARG A 182 -9.10 -4.77 -31.50
CA ARG A 182 -7.68 -4.50 -31.79
C ARG A 182 -7.49 -3.13 -32.44
N LEU A 183 -8.30 -2.79 -33.45
CA LEU A 183 -8.22 -1.49 -34.12
C LEU A 183 -8.43 -0.34 -33.13
N LYS A 184 -9.46 -0.43 -32.28
CA LYS A 184 -9.73 0.56 -31.24
C LYS A 184 -8.60 0.65 -30.23
N ILE A 185 -8.03 -0.45 -29.78
CA ILE A 185 -6.90 -0.39 -28.82
C ILE A 185 -5.67 0.24 -29.47
N VAL A 186 -5.39 -0.07 -30.74
CA VAL A 186 -4.26 0.49 -31.48
C VAL A 186 -4.42 2.00 -31.72
N GLU A 187 -5.64 2.53 -31.85
CA GLU A 187 -5.86 3.98 -31.96
C GLU A 187 -5.44 4.78 -30.71
N TYR A 188 -5.32 4.12 -29.55
CA TYR A 188 -5.04 4.73 -28.26
C TYR A 188 -3.63 4.41 -27.73
N LEU A 189 -2.87 3.59 -28.47
CA LEU A 189 -1.48 3.22 -28.18
C LEU A 189 -0.51 4.01 -29.05
#